data_AF-D3EHX6-F1
#
_entry.id   AF-D3EHX6-F1
#
_cell.length_a   1.000
_cell.length_b   1.000
_cell.length_c   1.000
_cell.angle_alpha   90.00
_cell.angle_beta   90.00
_cell.angle_gamma   90.00
#
_symmetry.space_group_name_H-M   'P 1'
#
loop_
_entity.id
_entity.type
_entity.pdbx_description
1 polymer ?
#
loop_
_entity_poly.entity_id
_entity_poly.type
_entity_poly.pdbx_seq_one_letter_code
_entity_poly.pdbx_strand_id
1 'polypeptide(L)'
;MIGAYQATGLELSQISNCRLQDQPRIFLKLVIQMLPDVRDSRFAELDQLLVRFIVPLISLPICISYALIALNNSFDLIVYAIFNACRRHSCLTHHVKGKFVPIIEIRKKHTYTGFTQGGISMIVLKDIGKFEELPEIAMHIYKGNIPALQEAITAGWDIEDGIVLSKYTTVSPLDLALISQRMDVVKLLVEHGVNLNVHHNPAFLRAVRYGKEDIVRYIAAQGAELDKLNQTGSGAYAQAYYGNKKNIPLIHELGLDLKLHGSAVLRQAVSDHDYKTLDYLLDHGADINYNQPDMVYPYQATPLTVATRRGNQRMVKHLIERGADVTLAEKDGERPYTIAVGNKDTVLADYLKSLEPAEFHSLENKKYALKKYKLTDELVRFLTGDQLRLKLPENEYEIGYIDFFTLTDTIEMKVGRQKFLRLSADIDNYSDLQLVWNPKKKGLIGCYDVEHQTYADLCSFTEFLAQPESYLIPYLEGEL
;
A
#
# COMPACT_ATOMS: atom_id res chain seq x y z
N MET A 1 38.13 25.62 -7.17
CA MET A 1 38.75 24.97 -8.34
C MET A 1 39.85 24.05 -7.83
N ILE A 2 39.78 22.77 -8.22
CA ILE A 2 40.88 21.81 -8.29
C ILE A 2 41.66 21.61 -6.99
N GLY A 3 41.24 20.67 -6.15
CA GLY A 3 42.07 20.26 -5.00
C GLY A 3 41.36 19.45 -3.93
N ALA A 4 40.59 18.42 -4.29
CA ALA A 4 40.21 17.30 -3.41
C ALA A 4 39.35 16.27 -4.18
N TYR A 5 39.85 15.74 -5.31
CA TYR A 5 39.22 14.60 -5.99
C TYR A 5 40.29 13.76 -6.67
N GLN A 6 41.02 13.00 -5.86
CA GLN A 6 41.87 11.89 -6.32
C GLN A 6 41.88 10.81 -5.23
N ALA A 7 40.75 10.10 -5.05
CA ALA A 7 40.72 8.87 -4.27
C ALA A 7 39.49 7.97 -4.55
N THR A 8 38.96 7.96 -5.77
CA THR A 8 38.03 6.90 -6.23
C THR A 8 38.09 6.87 -7.75
N GLY A 9 38.84 5.94 -8.34
CA GLY A 9 39.01 5.80 -9.78
C GLY A 9 37.75 5.27 -10.48
N LEU A 10 36.69 6.06 -10.51
CA LEU A 10 35.47 5.81 -11.28
C LEU A 10 35.17 7.05 -12.13
N GLU A 11 35.33 6.93 -13.45
CA GLU A 11 34.97 7.99 -14.39
C GLU A 11 33.45 8.17 -14.46
N LEU A 12 32.99 9.42 -14.33
CA LEU A 12 31.59 9.86 -14.53
C LEU A 12 31.03 9.57 -15.94
N SER A 13 31.84 9.03 -16.86
CA SER A 13 31.48 8.66 -18.22
C SER A 13 30.64 7.38 -18.32
N GLN A 14 30.59 6.54 -17.27
CA GLN A 14 29.81 5.30 -17.27
C GLN A 14 28.35 5.46 -16.78
N ILE A 15 28.02 6.56 -16.10
CA ILE A 15 26.66 6.78 -15.56
C ILE A 15 25.69 7.30 -16.64
N SER A 16 26.20 7.91 -17.72
CA SER A 16 25.37 8.47 -18.79
C SER A 16 24.79 7.42 -19.76
N ASN A 17 25.23 6.16 -19.69
CA ASN A 17 24.81 5.10 -20.63
C ASN A 17 23.98 3.96 -20.01
N CYS A 18 23.66 4.00 -18.72
CA CYS A 18 22.73 3.03 -18.14
C CYS A 18 21.28 3.36 -18.53
N ARG A 19 20.65 2.50 -19.33
CA ARG A 19 19.19 2.55 -19.53
C ARG A 19 18.51 2.22 -18.20
N LEU A 20 17.82 3.20 -17.64
CA LEU A 20 17.08 3.19 -16.38
C LEU A 20 15.93 2.17 -16.27
N GLN A 21 15.82 1.22 -17.20
CA GLN A 21 14.71 0.25 -17.24
C GLN A 21 15.04 -1.13 -16.66
N ASP A 22 16.32 -1.53 -16.56
CA ASP A 22 16.63 -2.95 -16.32
C ASP A 22 17.32 -3.28 -14.98
N GLN A 23 17.78 -2.32 -14.16
CA GLN A 23 18.56 -2.63 -12.95
C GLN A 23 18.42 -1.60 -11.80
N PRO A 24 17.26 -1.48 -11.13
CA PRO A 24 17.08 -0.57 -9.99
C PRO A 24 17.94 -0.93 -8.76
N ARG A 25 18.28 -2.21 -8.58
CA ARG A 25 19.15 -2.68 -7.47
C ARG A 25 20.61 -2.22 -7.61
N ILE A 26 21.15 -2.14 -8.83
CA ILE A 26 22.52 -1.65 -9.08
C ILE A 26 22.63 -0.15 -8.75
N PHE A 27 21.60 0.63 -9.06
CA PHE A 27 21.53 2.05 -8.70
C PHE A 27 21.48 2.26 -7.18
N LEU A 28 20.70 1.44 -6.45
CA LEU A 28 20.64 1.50 -4.99
C LEU A 28 21.96 1.05 -4.33
N LYS A 29 22.61 -0.01 -4.85
CA LYS A 29 23.96 -0.45 -4.41
C LYS A 29 25.01 0.65 -4.63
N LEU A 30 24.95 1.36 -5.76
CA LEU A 30 25.82 2.52 -6.06
C LEU A 30 25.56 3.71 -5.12
N VAL A 31 24.30 4.02 -4.82
CA VAL A 31 23.92 5.11 -3.90
C VAL A 31 24.36 4.80 -2.46
N ILE A 32 24.25 3.54 -2.03
CA ILE A 32 24.69 3.09 -0.70
C ILE A 32 26.22 3.05 -0.60
N GLN A 33 26.93 2.65 -1.66
CA GLN A 33 28.40 2.68 -1.70
C GLN A 33 28.99 4.10 -1.80
N MET A 34 28.21 5.10 -2.24
CA MET A 34 28.61 6.52 -2.25
C MET A 34 28.43 7.24 -0.90
N LEU A 35 27.99 6.55 0.16
CA LEU A 35 27.88 7.09 1.53
C LEU A 35 29.06 6.61 2.40
N PRO A 36 30.25 7.24 2.35
CA PRO A 36 31.27 6.95 3.35
C PRO A 36 30.92 7.60 4.69
N ASP A 37 30.89 6.75 5.73
CA ASP A 37 31.12 7.02 7.16
C ASP A 37 30.62 8.36 7.71
N VAL A 38 29.29 8.47 7.90
CA VAL A 38 28.66 9.57 8.66
C VAL A 38 28.87 9.33 10.15
N ARG A 39 30.11 9.48 10.62
CA ARG A 39 30.42 9.58 12.05
C ARG A 39 31.10 10.89 12.44
N ASP A 40 31.49 11.74 11.50
CA ASP A 40 32.22 12.99 11.85
C ASP A 40 32.00 14.23 10.95
N SER A 41 31.04 14.23 10.02
CA SER A 41 30.80 15.39 9.12
C SER A 41 29.64 16.28 9.59
N ARG A 42 29.87 17.60 9.56
CA ARG A 42 28.95 18.65 10.03
C ARG A 42 27.63 18.64 9.26
N PHE A 43 26.52 18.68 10.00
CA PHE A 43 25.11 18.53 9.59
C PHE A 43 24.60 19.37 8.39
N ALA A 44 25.36 20.34 7.86
CA ALA A 44 24.92 21.17 6.73
C ALA A 44 24.99 20.45 5.36
N GLU A 45 25.75 19.36 5.23
CA GLU A 45 25.92 18.64 3.96
C GLU A 45 24.89 17.49 3.76
N LEU A 46 24.26 17.02 4.84
CA LEU A 46 23.19 15.99 4.80
C LEU A 46 21.88 16.52 4.20
N ASP A 47 21.52 17.77 4.50
CA ASP A 47 20.32 18.41 3.95
C ASP A 47 20.43 18.61 2.43
N GLN A 48 21.63 18.88 1.91
CA GLN A 48 21.83 18.99 0.47
C GLN A 48 21.77 17.64 -0.25
N LEU A 49 22.20 16.56 0.39
CA LEU A 49 22.17 15.20 -0.17
C LEU A 49 20.74 14.62 -0.20
N LEU A 50 19.97 14.81 0.87
CA LEU A 50 18.55 14.44 0.94
C LEU A 50 17.71 15.19 -0.10
N VAL A 51 17.95 16.49 -0.28
CA VAL A 51 17.20 17.29 -1.26
C VAL A 51 17.62 17.00 -2.70
N ARG A 52 18.91 16.72 -2.99
CA ARG A 52 19.37 16.48 -4.37
C ARG A 52 19.11 15.07 -4.91
N PHE A 53 19.12 14.04 -4.06
CA PHE A 53 19.05 12.65 -4.54
C PHE A 53 17.75 11.93 -4.19
N ILE A 54 17.11 12.24 -3.06
CA ILE A 54 15.88 11.54 -2.63
C ILE A 54 14.62 12.19 -3.22
N VAL A 55 14.58 13.51 -3.34
CA VAL A 55 13.42 14.23 -3.91
C VAL A 55 13.15 13.88 -5.39
N PRO A 56 14.15 13.69 -6.26
CA PRO A 56 13.91 13.25 -7.64
C PRO A 56 13.37 11.82 -7.75
N LEU A 57 13.77 10.91 -6.85
CA LEU A 57 13.32 9.50 -6.83
C LEU A 57 11.82 9.36 -6.53
N ILE A 58 11.26 10.28 -5.75
CA ILE A 58 9.82 10.33 -5.41
C ILE A 58 8.99 10.94 -6.55
N SER A 59 9.63 11.60 -7.53
CA SER A 59 8.95 12.34 -8.61
C SER A 59 8.82 11.59 -9.95
N LEU A 60 9.22 10.33 -10.02
CA LEU A 60 9.03 9.46 -11.19
C LEU A 60 7.75 8.63 -11.05
N PRO A 61 6.77 8.70 -11.99
CA PRO A 61 5.46 8.03 -11.85
C PRO A 61 5.53 6.51 -11.76
N ILE A 62 6.64 5.91 -12.23
CA ILE A 62 6.81 4.46 -12.30
C ILE A 62 7.38 3.89 -10.98
N CYS A 63 8.05 4.70 -10.16
CA CYS A 63 8.68 4.22 -8.94
C CYS A 63 7.75 4.17 -7.73
N ILE A 64 6.67 4.96 -7.69
CA ILE A 64 5.74 4.93 -6.53
C ILE A 64 4.99 3.59 -6.47
N SER A 65 4.64 3.01 -7.62
CA SER A 65 3.98 1.70 -7.70
C SER A 65 4.88 0.56 -7.25
N TYR A 66 6.18 0.59 -7.60
CA TYR A 66 7.14 -0.46 -7.22
C TYR A 66 7.73 -0.25 -5.82
N ALA A 67 7.93 1.00 -5.38
CA ALA A 67 8.42 1.29 -4.03
C ALA A 67 7.37 1.01 -2.94
N LEU A 68 6.08 1.13 -3.24
CA LEU A 68 5.00 0.76 -2.30
C LEU A 68 4.82 -0.75 -2.16
N ILE A 69 5.27 -1.55 -3.13
CA ILE A 69 5.22 -3.02 -3.05
C ILE A 69 6.44 -3.55 -2.27
N ALA A 70 7.63 -2.97 -2.49
CA ALA A 70 8.88 -3.40 -1.83
C ALA A 70 9.09 -2.91 -0.37
N LEU A 71 8.25 -2.04 0.19
CA LEU A 71 8.49 -1.39 1.50
C LEU A 71 7.52 -1.80 2.63
N ASN A 72 6.81 -2.92 2.49
CA ASN A 72 5.84 -3.36 3.51
C ASN A 72 6.48 -3.76 4.86
N ASN A 73 7.81 -3.96 4.93
CA ASN A 73 8.53 -4.23 6.19
C ASN A 73 9.44 -3.08 6.67
N SER A 74 9.57 -1.98 5.93
CA SER A 74 10.48 -0.87 6.29
C SER A 74 9.76 0.40 6.75
N PHE A 75 8.43 0.49 6.59
CA PHE A 75 7.69 1.66 7.04
C PHE A 75 7.73 1.80 8.58
N ASP A 76 7.69 0.68 9.31
CA ASP A 76 7.84 0.70 10.76
C ASP A 76 9.26 1.05 11.19
N LEU A 77 10.31 0.64 10.47
CA LEU A 77 11.69 1.04 10.79
C LEU A 77 11.94 2.52 10.54
N ILE A 78 11.38 3.08 9.46
CA ILE A 78 11.51 4.51 9.12
C ILE A 78 10.69 5.37 10.08
N VAL A 79 9.46 4.96 10.40
CA VAL A 79 8.64 5.67 11.41
C VAL A 79 9.26 5.51 12.80
N TYR A 80 9.80 4.35 13.18
CA TYR A 80 10.48 4.15 14.48
C TYR A 80 11.83 4.89 14.57
N ALA A 81 12.56 5.06 13.46
CA ALA A 81 13.76 5.90 13.38
C ALA A 81 13.42 7.40 13.45
N ILE A 82 12.36 7.85 12.78
CA ILE A 82 11.85 9.23 12.87
C ILE A 82 11.30 9.51 14.27
N PHE A 83 10.58 8.56 14.87
CA PHE A 83 10.02 8.70 16.22
C PHE A 83 11.10 8.69 17.30
N ASN A 84 12.16 7.86 17.17
CA ASN A 84 13.31 7.88 18.08
C ASN A 84 14.25 9.08 17.88
N ALA A 85 14.35 9.60 16.66
CA ALA A 85 15.03 10.88 16.40
C ALA A 85 14.27 12.04 17.07
N CYS A 86 12.93 12.03 17.05
CA CYS A 86 12.11 13.02 17.76
C CYS A 86 12.12 12.83 19.30
N ARG A 87 12.25 11.60 19.82
CA ARG A 87 12.24 11.34 21.27
C ARG A 87 13.57 11.64 21.99
N ARG A 88 14.69 11.74 21.26
CA ARG A 88 16.01 12.12 21.82
C ARG A 88 16.27 13.62 21.94
N HIS A 89 15.35 14.47 21.47
CA HIS A 89 15.46 15.93 21.61
C HIS A 89 14.53 16.48 22.69
N SER A 90 14.78 16.08 23.94
CA SER A 90 14.36 16.81 25.14
C SER A 90 15.57 17.22 25.96
N CYS A 91 16.50 17.95 25.34
CA CYS A 91 17.59 18.65 26.00
C CYS A 91 18.09 19.73 25.06
N LEU A 92 17.84 21.00 25.38
CA LEU A 92 18.77 22.11 25.15
C LEU A 92 18.21 23.36 25.85
N THR A 93 18.67 23.50 27.10
CA THR A 93 18.65 24.73 27.89
C THR A 93 19.39 25.85 27.17
N HIS A 94 18.78 27.03 27.07
CA HIS A 94 19.49 28.27 26.72
C HIS A 94 19.98 28.97 27.99
N HIS A 95 21.28 29.27 28.04
CA HIS A 95 22.00 29.72 29.21
C HIS A 95 22.15 31.25 29.18
N VAL A 96 21.34 32.00 29.94
CA VAL A 96 21.67 33.39 30.35
C VAL A 96 21.20 33.64 31.78
N LYS A 97 22.17 33.83 32.68
CA LYS A 97 22.08 34.41 34.04
C LYS A 97 21.00 33.87 34.99
N GLY A 98 21.23 32.64 35.46
CA GLY A 98 20.93 32.16 36.81
C GLY A 98 19.63 32.61 37.48
N LYS A 99 18.53 31.89 37.21
CA LYS A 99 17.47 31.45 38.14
C LYS A 99 16.41 30.66 37.34
N PHE A 100 16.02 29.48 37.82
CA PHE A 100 15.01 28.61 37.20
C PHE A 100 13.58 29.04 37.61
N VAL A 101 12.68 29.25 36.64
CA VAL A 101 11.22 29.32 36.83
C VAL A 101 10.53 28.64 35.63
N PRO A 102 9.52 27.77 35.81
CA PRO A 102 8.88 27.04 34.72
C PRO A 102 7.87 27.92 33.96
N ILE A 103 7.97 27.99 32.63
CA ILE A 103 7.03 28.75 31.80
C ILE A 103 5.83 27.86 31.44
N ILE A 104 4.87 27.81 32.37
CA ILE A 104 3.48 28.06 32.02
C ILE A 104 3.32 29.57 32.19
N GLU A 105 2.68 30.24 31.23
CA GLU A 105 2.39 31.70 31.24
C GLU A 105 3.42 32.63 30.56
N ILE A 106 3.51 32.59 29.22
CA ILE A 106 3.74 33.79 28.39
C ILE A 106 2.58 33.91 27.39
N ARG A 107 1.41 34.23 27.93
CA ARG A 107 0.39 35.01 27.22
C ARG A 107 0.47 36.41 27.82
N LYS A 108 0.64 37.41 26.95
CA LYS A 108 0.67 38.87 27.17
C LYS A 108 2.07 39.50 27.23
N LYS A 109 2.21 40.53 26.38
CA LYS A 109 3.27 41.54 26.26
C LYS A 109 4.49 41.18 25.43
N HIS A 110 4.29 41.10 24.10
CA HIS A 110 5.11 41.90 23.19
C HIS A 110 4.23 42.52 22.12
N THR A 111 4.00 43.82 22.25
CA THR A 111 3.56 44.71 21.17
C THR A 111 4.71 44.84 20.18
N TYR A 112 4.70 44.00 19.14
CA TYR A 112 5.45 44.28 17.93
C TYR A 112 4.66 45.27 17.08
N THR A 113 5.04 46.53 17.19
CA THR A 113 4.63 47.60 16.29
C THR A 113 5.37 47.42 14.96
N GLY A 114 4.61 47.28 13.87
CA GLY A 114 5.04 47.64 12.53
C GLY A 114 5.90 46.63 11.77
N PHE A 115 5.31 45.52 11.34
CA PHE A 115 5.59 44.91 10.04
C PHE A 115 4.28 44.29 9.53
N THR A 116 3.70 44.86 8.48
CA THR A 116 2.60 44.26 7.73
C THR A 116 3.14 43.02 7.04
N GLN A 117 3.05 41.85 7.68
CA GLN A 117 3.11 40.58 6.96
C GLN A 117 1.82 40.48 6.14
N GLY A 118 1.89 40.90 4.87
CA GLY A 118 0.98 40.42 3.85
C GLY A 118 1.23 38.94 3.66
N GLY A 119 0.65 38.11 4.52
CA GLY A 119 0.71 36.66 4.38
C GLY A 119 -0.01 36.29 3.09
N ILE A 120 0.74 35.81 2.09
CA ILE A 120 0.15 35.23 0.88
C ILE A 120 -0.67 34.02 1.35
N SER A 121 -1.99 34.13 1.24
CA SER A 121 -2.90 33.03 1.56
C SER A 121 -2.72 31.93 0.51
N MET A 122 -1.94 30.90 0.85
CA MET A 122 -1.76 29.73 0.00
C MET A 122 -3.09 29.04 -0.32
N ILE A 123 -3.33 28.78 -1.61
CA ILE A 123 -4.50 28.03 -2.08
C ILE A 123 -4.22 26.55 -1.88
N VAL A 124 -5.16 25.84 -1.26
CA VAL A 124 -5.02 24.41 -0.97
C VAL A 124 -6.16 23.66 -1.63
N LEU A 125 -5.81 22.79 -2.58
CA LEU A 125 -6.74 21.88 -3.23
C LEU A 125 -6.46 20.46 -2.70
N LYS A 126 -7.42 19.88 -1.99
CA LYS A 126 -7.26 18.57 -1.31
C LYS A 126 -6.88 17.49 -2.33
N ASP A 127 -5.87 16.68 -2.00
CA ASP A 127 -5.26 15.64 -2.82
C ASP A 127 -4.67 16.11 -4.18
N ILE A 128 -4.62 17.42 -4.44
CA ILE A 128 -4.07 17.99 -5.67
C ILE A 128 -2.77 18.76 -5.39
N GLY A 129 -2.78 19.68 -4.40
CA GLY A 129 -1.58 20.43 -4.07
C GLY A 129 -1.83 21.78 -3.40
N LYS A 130 -0.74 22.52 -3.22
CA LYS A 130 -0.74 23.91 -2.73
C LYS A 130 -0.23 24.82 -3.83
N PHE A 131 -0.90 25.95 -4.02
CA PHE A 131 -0.64 26.87 -5.12
C PHE A 131 -0.57 28.29 -4.55
N GLU A 132 0.40 29.07 -5.04
CA GLU A 132 0.47 30.50 -4.76
C GLU A 132 -0.60 31.24 -5.57
N GLU A 133 -0.76 30.84 -6.84
CA GLU A 133 -1.75 31.37 -7.77
C GLU A 133 -2.33 30.22 -8.60
N LEU A 134 -3.58 30.38 -9.04
CA LEU A 134 -4.23 29.50 -9.99
C LEU A 134 -4.46 30.26 -11.30
N PRO A 135 -4.54 29.56 -12.44
CA PRO A 135 -5.03 30.16 -13.68
C PRO A 135 -6.34 30.93 -13.45
N GLU A 136 -6.58 32.00 -14.20
CA GLU A 136 -7.68 32.94 -13.98
C GLU A 136 -9.04 32.26 -13.81
N ILE A 137 -9.42 31.38 -14.73
CA ILE A 137 -10.66 30.60 -14.66
C ILE A 137 -10.70 29.72 -13.41
N ALA A 138 -9.61 29.01 -13.09
CA ALA A 138 -9.53 28.19 -11.88
C ALA A 138 -9.65 29.05 -10.60
N MET A 139 -9.12 30.27 -10.60
CA MET A 139 -9.28 31.20 -9.49
C MET A 139 -10.74 31.66 -9.34
N HIS A 140 -11.45 31.92 -10.44
CA HIS A 140 -12.88 32.24 -10.41
C HIS A 140 -13.71 31.09 -9.87
N ILE A 141 -13.43 29.85 -10.29
CA ILE A 141 -14.06 28.64 -9.73
C ILE A 141 -13.75 28.53 -8.23
N TYR A 142 -12.47 28.60 -7.85
CA TYR A 142 -12.02 28.46 -6.46
C TYR A 142 -12.63 29.51 -5.52
N LYS A 143 -12.82 30.75 -6.00
CA LYS A 143 -13.46 31.84 -5.23
C LYS A 143 -14.98 31.84 -5.30
N GLY A 144 -15.60 31.13 -6.25
CA GLY A 144 -17.03 31.17 -6.50
C GLY A 144 -17.49 32.46 -7.20
N ASN A 145 -16.67 33.01 -8.10
CA ASN A 145 -16.98 34.26 -8.81
C ASN A 145 -17.95 34.02 -9.98
N ILE A 146 -19.24 33.87 -9.67
CA ILE A 146 -20.30 33.57 -10.64
C ILE A 146 -20.36 34.58 -11.80
N PRO A 147 -20.32 35.91 -11.57
CA PRO A 147 -20.36 36.88 -12.69
C PRO A 147 -19.24 36.69 -13.71
N ALA A 148 -18.00 36.49 -13.24
CA ALA A 148 -16.86 36.28 -14.15
C ALA A 148 -16.95 34.94 -14.89
N LEU A 149 -17.47 33.90 -14.25
CA LEU A 149 -17.68 32.61 -14.92
C LEU A 149 -18.78 32.69 -15.98
N GLN A 150 -19.87 33.43 -15.73
CA GLN A 150 -20.91 33.68 -16.73
C GLN A 150 -20.39 34.49 -17.91
N GLU A 151 -19.56 35.50 -17.66
CA GLU A 151 -18.89 36.26 -18.71
C GLU A 151 -17.96 35.36 -19.54
N ALA A 152 -17.15 34.52 -18.89
CA ALA A 152 -16.28 33.57 -19.57
C ALA A 152 -17.06 32.58 -20.45
N ILE A 153 -18.17 32.02 -19.95
CA ILE A 153 -19.05 31.14 -20.73
C ILE A 153 -19.62 31.90 -21.94
N THR A 154 -20.09 33.14 -21.74
CA THR A 154 -20.62 33.98 -22.84
C THR A 154 -19.53 34.31 -23.88
N ALA A 155 -18.28 34.45 -23.44
CA ALA A 155 -17.12 34.64 -24.30
C ALA A 155 -16.64 33.36 -25.01
N GLY A 156 -17.30 32.22 -24.78
CA GLY A 156 -17.00 30.95 -25.44
C GLY A 156 -16.00 30.06 -24.70
N TRP A 157 -15.83 30.23 -23.38
CA TRP A 157 -15.07 29.28 -22.57
C TRP A 157 -15.72 27.89 -22.60
N ASP A 158 -14.95 26.87 -22.97
CA ASP A 158 -15.38 25.47 -22.92
C ASP A 158 -15.30 24.94 -21.47
N ILE A 159 -16.45 24.60 -20.92
CA ILE A 159 -16.60 24.10 -19.54
C ILE A 159 -16.15 22.65 -19.36
N GLU A 160 -15.91 21.92 -20.44
CA GLU A 160 -15.37 20.55 -20.41
C GLU A 160 -13.83 20.55 -20.44
N ASP A 161 -13.23 21.61 -20.98
CA ASP A 161 -11.78 21.69 -21.16
C ASP A 161 -11.06 21.75 -19.81
N GLY A 162 -10.08 20.84 -19.67
CA GLY A 162 -9.29 20.73 -18.47
C GLY A 162 -8.41 21.96 -18.22
N ILE A 163 -8.42 22.45 -16.97
CA ILE A 163 -7.60 23.57 -16.53
C ILE A 163 -6.24 23.06 -16.07
N VAL A 164 -5.17 23.48 -16.74
CA VAL A 164 -3.78 23.15 -16.39
C VAL A 164 -3.36 23.94 -15.17
N LEU A 165 -3.24 23.27 -14.02
CA LEU A 165 -2.76 23.87 -12.76
C LEU A 165 -1.24 23.79 -12.61
N SER A 166 -0.61 22.79 -13.25
CA SER A 166 0.83 22.59 -13.22
C SER A 166 1.27 21.76 -14.43
N LYS A 167 2.58 21.56 -14.61
CA LYS A 167 3.15 20.67 -15.64
C LYS A 167 2.55 19.25 -15.64
N TYR A 168 2.07 18.77 -14.50
CA TYR A 168 1.60 17.39 -14.32
C TYR A 168 0.14 17.33 -13.84
N THR A 169 -0.56 18.46 -13.78
CA THR A 169 -1.89 18.53 -13.18
C THR A 169 -2.82 19.30 -14.08
N THR A 170 -3.80 18.59 -14.63
CA THR A 170 -4.96 19.15 -15.31
C THR A 170 -6.21 18.67 -14.59
N VAL A 171 -7.13 19.58 -14.30
CA VAL A 171 -8.39 19.27 -13.60
C VAL A 171 -9.56 19.81 -14.40
N SER A 172 -10.68 19.08 -14.48
CA SER A 172 -11.88 19.63 -15.12
C SER A 172 -12.44 20.79 -14.27
N PRO A 173 -13.15 21.75 -14.89
CA PRO A 173 -13.81 22.84 -14.16
C PRO A 173 -14.76 22.32 -13.06
N LEU A 174 -15.51 21.25 -13.36
CA LEU A 174 -16.40 20.60 -12.40
C LEU A 174 -15.66 19.95 -11.23
N ASP A 175 -14.58 19.21 -11.48
CA ASP A 175 -13.78 18.60 -10.41
C ASP A 175 -13.21 19.66 -9.47
N LEU A 176 -12.73 20.78 -10.02
CA LEU A 176 -12.23 21.89 -9.21
C LEU A 176 -13.34 22.52 -8.35
N ALA A 177 -14.54 22.69 -8.90
CA ALA A 177 -15.71 23.18 -8.16
C ALA A 177 -16.11 22.22 -7.02
N LEU A 178 -16.09 20.91 -7.27
CA LEU A 178 -16.40 19.87 -6.28
C LEU A 178 -15.33 19.79 -5.18
N ILE A 179 -14.05 19.80 -5.54
CA ILE A 179 -12.91 19.80 -4.60
C ILE A 179 -12.95 21.04 -3.71
N SER A 180 -13.30 22.18 -4.30
CA SER A 180 -13.39 23.47 -3.61
C SER A 180 -14.74 23.69 -2.90
N GLN A 181 -15.66 22.72 -2.98
CA GLN A 181 -17.01 22.77 -2.39
C GLN A 181 -17.82 24.03 -2.76
N ARG A 182 -17.75 24.44 -4.04
CA ARG A 182 -18.43 25.63 -4.56
C ARG A 182 -19.75 25.26 -5.20
N MET A 183 -20.78 25.08 -4.37
CA MET A 183 -22.14 24.70 -4.80
C MET A 183 -22.67 25.60 -5.94
N ASP A 184 -22.52 26.92 -5.83
CA ASP A 184 -23.07 27.83 -6.85
C ASP A 184 -22.36 27.68 -8.20
N VAL A 185 -21.06 27.36 -8.20
CA VAL A 185 -20.31 27.07 -9.42
C VAL A 185 -20.72 25.71 -9.99
N VAL A 186 -20.91 24.70 -9.14
CA VAL A 186 -21.43 23.39 -9.56
C VAL A 186 -22.79 23.55 -10.25
N LYS A 187 -23.70 24.36 -9.67
CA LYS A 187 -25.00 24.65 -10.29
C LYS A 187 -24.85 25.33 -11.65
N LEU A 188 -24.03 26.39 -11.72
CA LEU A 188 -23.76 27.10 -12.97
C LEU A 188 -23.27 26.15 -14.07
N LEU A 189 -22.30 25.29 -13.77
CA LEU A 189 -21.75 24.34 -14.76
C LEU A 189 -22.80 23.31 -15.22
N VAL A 190 -23.62 22.80 -14.30
CA VAL A 190 -24.72 21.89 -14.63
C VAL A 190 -25.79 22.56 -15.49
N GLU A 191 -26.17 23.81 -15.17
CA GLU A 191 -27.13 24.59 -15.97
C GLU A 191 -26.65 24.82 -17.41
N HIS A 192 -25.33 24.82 -17.63
CA HIS A 192 -24.71 24.93 -18.95
C HIS A 192 -24.37 23.57 -19.58
N GLY A 193 -24.82 22.46 -18.99
CA GLY A 193 -24.78 21.14 -19.60
C GLY A 193 -23.47 20.38 -19.42
N VAL A 194 -22.69 20.66 -18.38
CA VAL A 194 -21.45 19.89 -18.11
C VAL A 194 -21.75 18.38 -17.96
N ASN A 195 -20.89 17.54 -18.52
CA ASN A 195 -21.04 16.10 -18.50
C ASN A 195 -20.71 15.53 -17.10
N LEU A 196 -21.71 15.02 -16.41
CA LEU A 196 -21.55 14.41 -15.09
C LEU A 196 -20.98 12.99 -15.14
N ASN A 197 -20.99 12.34 -16.31
CA ASN A 197 -20.73 10.91 -16.48
C ASN A 197 -19.53 10.65 -17.41
N VAL A 198 -18.50 11.50 -17.32
CA VAL A 198 -17.24 11.33 -18.06
C VAL A 198 -16.64 9.96 -17.76
N HIS A 199 -16.29 9.21 -18.82
CA HIS A 199 -15.69 7.89 -18.69
C HIS A 199 -14.40 7.95 -17.86
N HIS A 200 -14.28 7.07 -16.85
CA HIS A 200 -13.20 7.05 -15.86
C HIS A 200 -13.06 8.29 -14.95
N ASN A 201 -13.87 9.33 -15.12
CA ASN A 201 -13.93 10.49 -14.22
C ASN A 201 -15.37 10.98 -13.95
N PRO A 202 -16.30 10.11 -13.51
CA PRO A 202 -17.67 10.50 -13.20
C PRO A 202 -17.72 11.47 -12.00
N ALA A 203 -18.55 12.51 -12.10
CA ALA A 203 -18.66 13.59 -11.12
C ALA A 203 -19.08 13.10 -9.73
N PHE A 204 -19.92 12.05 -9.67
CA PHE A 204 -20.41 11.50 -8.39
C PHE A 204 -19.25 11.07 -7.48
N LEU A 205 -18.18 10.51 -8.05
CA LEU A 205 -17.01 10.05 -7.30
C LEU A 205 -16.27 11.20 -6.61
N ARG A 206 -16.13 12.35 -7.28
CA ARG A 206 -15.53 13.56 -6.69
C ARG A 206 -16.46 14.19 -5.66
N ALA A 207 -17.75 14.23 -5.95
CA ALA A 207 -18.76 14.74 -5.04
C ALA A 207 -18.72 13.98 -3.70
N VAL A 208 -18.71 12.64 -3.72
CA VAL A 208 -18.68 11.86 -2.47
C VAL A 208 -17.34 11.90 -1.75
N ARG A 209 -16.23 12.11 -2.47
CA ARG A 209 -14.89 12.22 -1.87
C ARG A 209 -14.65 13.55 -1.15
N TYR A 210 -15.10 14.65 -1.74
CA TYR A 210 -14.76 16.01 -1.30
C TYR A 210 -15.96 16.84 -0.83
N GLY A 211 -17.14 16.57 -1.39
CA GLY A 211 -18.36 17.32 -1.16
C GLY A 211 -19.01 17.03 0.19
N LYS A 212 -19.85 17.99 0.60
CA LYS A 212 -20.84 17.85 1.66
C LYS A 212 -22.11 17.20 1.08
N GLU A 213 -23.00 16.81 1.99
CA GLU A 213 -24.25 16.12 1.66
C GLU A 213 -25.10 16.87 0.62
N ASP A 214 -25.20 18.19 0.72
CA ASP A 214 -25.95 19.03 -0.24
C ASP A 214 -25.40 18.91 -1.66
N ILE A 215 -24.08 18.97 -1.84
CA ILE A 215 -23.41 18.80 -3.15
C ILE A 215 -23.65 17.39 -3.70
N VAL A 216 -23.49 16.36 -2.85
CA VAL A 216 -23.68 14.97 -3.26
C VAL A 216 -25.12 14.71 -3.73
N ARG A 217 -26.11 15.18 -2.94
CA ARG A 217 -27.52 15.07 -3.30
C ARG A 217 -27.84 15.83 -4.58
N TYR A 218 -27.29 17.04 -4.74
CA TYR A 218 -27.47 17.83 -5.96
C TYR A 218 -26.96 17.08 -7.18
N ILE A 219 -25.70 16.63 -7.18
CA ILE A 219 -25.09 15.92 -8.31
C ILE A 219 -25.87 14.65 -8.66
N ALA A 220 -26.31 13.86 -7.68
CA ALA A 220 -27.16 12.70 -7.92
C ALA A 220 -28.51 13.08 -8.56
N ALA A 221 -29.16 14.13 -8.05
CA ALA A 221 -30.44 14.61 -8.58
C ALA A 221 -30.33 15.17 -10.02
N GLN A 222 -29.14 15.59 -10.44
CA GLN A 222 -28.87 16.06 -11.80
C GLN A 222 -28.49 14.93 -12.78
N GLY A 223 -28.63 13.67 -12.37
CA GLY A 223 -28.45 12.51 -13.26
C GLY A 223 -27.01 11.97 -13.32
N ALA A 224 -26.17 12.28 -12.33
CA ALA A 224 -24.90 11.58 -12.19
C ALA A 224 -25.14 10.09 -11.88
N GLU A 225 -24.41 9.21 -12.54
CA GLU A 225 -24.49 7.77 -12.35
C GLU A 225 -23.64 7.33 -11.15
N LEU A 226 -24.28 6.65 -10.17
CA LEU A 226 -23.68 6.33 -8.87
C LEU A 226 -22.71 5.14 -8.91
N ASP A 227 -22.90 4.23 -9.86
CA ASP A 227 -22.22 2.93 -9.97
C ASP A 227 -20.96 2.96 -10.84
N LYS A 228 -20.64 4.12 -11.43
CA LYS A 228 -19.46 4.29 -12.27
C LYS A 228 -18.16 4.15 -11.48
N LEU A 229 -17.13 3.68 -12.20
CA LEU A 229 -15.79 3.48 -11.67
C LEU A 229 -14.80 4.47 -12.30
N ASN A 230 -13.80 4.87 -11.53
CA ASN A 230 -12.67 5.63 -12.07
C ASN A 230 -11.68 4.72 -12.85
N GLN A 231 -10.57 5.30 -13.31
CA GLN A 231 -9.54 4.57 -14.06
C GLN A 231 -8.91 3.38 -13.29
N THR A 232 -8.90 3.43 -11.96
CA THR A 232 -8.35 2.36 -11.10
C THR A 232 -9.41 1.38 -10.63
N GLY A 233 -10.61 1.40 -11.23
CA GLY A 233 -11.73 0.52 -10.83
C GLY A 233 -12.37 0.88 -9.49
N SER A 234 -12.14 2.08 -8.96
CA SER A 234 -12.68 2.53 -7.67
C SER A 234 -14.03 3.23 -7.85
N GLY A 235 -15.05 2.78 -7.10
CA GLY A 235 -16.41 3.33 -7.10
C GLY A 235 -16.73 4.23 -5.90
N ALA A 236 -17.99 4.65 -5.77
CA ALA A 236 -18.42 5.70 -4.84
C ALA A 236 -18.08 5.39 -3.37
N TYR A 237 -18.33 4.16 -2.89
CA TYR A 237 -18.03 3.79 -1.51
C TYR A 237 -16.54 3.91 -1.19
N ALA A 238 -15.66 3.48 -2.10
CA ALA A 238 -14.22 3.60 -1.91
C ALA A 238 -13.77 5.07 -1.92
N GLN A 239 -14.35 5.89 -2.81
CA GLN A 239 -14.04 7.32 -2.85
C GLN A 239 -14.50 8.06 -1.59
N ALA A 240 -15.68 7.74 -1.06
CA ALA A 240 -16.11 8.22 0.25
C ALA A 240 -15.17 7.71 1.36
N TYR A 241 -14.78 6.44 1.32
CA TYR A 241 -13.93 5.84 2.35
C TYR A 241 -12.58 6.56 2.52
N TYR A 242 -11.87 6.84 1.43
CA TYR A 242 -10.59 7.55 1.46
C TYR A 242 -10.72 9.08 1.53
N GLY A 243 -11.92 9.62 1.29
CA GLY A 243 -12.18 11.06 1.25
C GLY A 243 -13.00 11.57 2.43
N ASN A 244 -14.31 11.34 2.36
CA ASN A 244 -15.29 11.75 3.33
C ASN A 244 -16.20 10.56 3.71
N LYS A 245 -15.76 9.76 4.70
CA LYS A 245 -16.46 8.56 5.17
C LYS A 245 -17.92 8.81 5.59
N LYS A 246 -18.26 10.05 5.96
CA LYS A 246 -19.63 10.44 6.31
C LYS A 246 -20.61 10.33 5.13
N ASN A 247 -20.11 10.27 3.90
CA ASN A 247 -20.93 10.08 2.71
C ASN A 247 -21.26 8.60 2.44
N ILE A 248 -20.67 7.63 3.15
CA ILE A 248 -21.00 6.19 2.96
C ILE A 248 -22.51 5.92 3.21
N PRO A 249 -23.12 6.38 4.32
CA PRO A 249 -24.56 6.23 4.51
C PRO A 249 -25.38 6.95 3.45
N LEU A 250 -24.95 8.15 3.05
CA LEU A 250 -25.64 8.94 2.04
C LEU A 250 -25.66 8.24 0.67
N ILE A 251 -24.55 7.63 0.25
CA ILE A 251 -24.46 6.86 -1.00
C ILE A 251 -25.49 5.72 -0.99
N HIS A 252 -25.61 5.01 0.13
CA HIS A 252 -26.59 3.95 0.30
C HIS A 252 -28.04 4.49 0.26
N GLU A 253 -28.31 5.60 0.96
CA GLU A 253 -29.61 6.27 0.96
C GLU A 253 -30.04 6.71 -0.44
N LEU A 254 -29.08 7.15 -1.27
CA LEU A 254 -29.32 7.55 -2.67
C LEU A 254 -29.55 6.35 -3.61
N GLY A 255 -29.51 5.12 -3.10
CA GLY A 255 -29.93 3.92 -3.84
C GLY A 255 -28.79 3.12 -4.48
N LEU A 256 -27.51 3.44 -4.24
CA LEU A 256 -26.43 2.54 -4.64
C LEU A 256 -26.41 1.31 -3.72
N ASP A 257 -26.42 0.12 -4.32
CA ASP A 257 -26.45 -1.14 -3.56
C ASP A 257 -25.12 -1.37 -2.82
N LEU A 258 -25.17 -1.27 -1.50
CA LEU A 258 -24.03 -1.48 -0.62
C LEU A 258 -23.52 -2.92 -0.67
N LYS A 259 -24.41 -3.90 -0.83
CA LYS A 259 -24.02 -5.31 -0.89
C LYS A 259 -23.16 -5.59 -2.12
N LEU A 260 -23.53 -5.01 -3.26
CA LEU A 260 -22.82 -5.19 -4.52
C LEU A 260 -21.52 -4.38 -4.58
N HIS A 261 -21.51 -3.15 -4.06
CA HIS A 261 -20.41 -2.20 -4.28
C HIS A 261 -19.56 -1.87 -3.03
N GLY A 262 -20.02 -2.23 -1.83
CA GLY A 262 -19.39 -1.89 -0.55
C GLY A 262 -18.41 -2.93 -0.01
N SER A 263 -18.48 -4.18 -0.50
CA SER A 263 -17.71 -5.30 0.05
C SER A 263 -16.19 -5.16 -0.09
N ALA A 264 -15.70 -4.51 -1.16
CA ALA A 264 -14.27 -4.18 -1.29
C ALA A 264 -13.80 -3.18 -0.21
N VAL A 265 -14.67 -2.23 0.18
CA VAL A 265 -14.39 -1.25 1.23
C VAL A 265 -14.37 -1.90 2.61
N LEU A 266 -15.17 -2.95 2.82
CA LEU A 266 -15.14 -3.72 4.05
C LEU A 266 -13.74 -4.33 4.30
N ARG A 267 -13.15 -4.94 3.26
CA ARG A 267 -11.78 -5.48 3.32
C ARG A 267 -10.75 -4.39 3.63
N GLN A 268 -10.90 -3.18 3.08
CA GLN A 268 -10.03 -2.05 3.41
C GLN A 268 -10.21 -1.57 4.86
N ALA A 269 -11.45 -1.46 5.34
CA ALA A 269 -11.74 -1.06 6.72
C ALA A 269 -11.09 -2.01 7.74
N VAL A 270 -11.01 -3.31 7.41
CA VAL A 270 -10.27 -4.28 8.22
C VAL A 270 -8.77 -3.99 8.24
N SER A 271 -8.16 -3.72 7.08
CA SER A 271 -6.74 -3.36 6.99
C SER A 271 -6.40 -2.10 7.79
N ASP A 272 -7.31 -1.12 7.81
CA ASP A 272 -7.12 0.16 8.51
C ASP A 272 -7.60 0.13 9.98
N HIS A 273 -8.11 -1.01 10.45
CA HIS A 273 -8.68 -1.20 11.78
C HIS A 273 -9.87 -0.28 12.09
N ASP A 274 -10.65 0.07 11.07
CA ASP A 274 -11.83 0.93 11.18
C ASP A 274 -13.10 0.12 11.48
N TYR A 275 -13.25 -0.27 12.76
CA TYR A 275 -14.42 -1.00 13.25
C TYR A 275 -15.74 -0.27 12.96
N LYS A 276 -15.76 1.06 13.05
CA LYS A 276 -16.98 1.84 12.84
C LYS A 276 -17.51 1.68 11.42
N THR A 277 -16.63 1.80 10.42
CA THR A 277 -17.04 1.62 9.02
C THR A 277 -17.29 0.15 8.71
N LEU A 278 -16.47 -0.76 9.25
CA LEU A 278 -16.67 -2.21 9.13
C LEU A 278 -18.08 -2.63 9.59
N ASP A 279 -18.47 -2.24 10.80
CA ASP A 279 -19.76 -2.60 11.38
C ASP A 279 -20.92 -2.02 10.59
N TYR A 280 -20.81 -0.75 10.19
CA TYR A 280 -21.81 -0.12 9.32
C TYR A 280 -21.99 -0.92 8.01
N LEU A 281 -20.89 -1.31 7.36
CA LEU A 281 -20.95 -2.06 6.10
C LEU A 281 -21.58 -3.45 6.30
N LEU A 282 -21.21 -4.15 7.37
CA LEU A 282 -21.77 -5.47 7.71
C LEU A 282 -23.27 -5.38 8.03
N ASP A 283 -23.69 -4.37 8.79
CA ASP A 283 -25.09 -4.16 9.16
C ASP A 283 -25.99 -3.86 7.95
N HIS A 284 -25.39 -3.38 6.85
CA HIS A 284 -26.07 -3.10 5.58
C HIS A 284 -25.76 -4.14 4.49
N GLY A 285 -25.25 -5.32 4.88
CA GLY A 285 -25.18 -6.49 4.02
C GLY A 285 -23.95 -6.59 3.12
N ALA A 286 -22.87 -5.85 3.40
CA ALA A 286 -21.58 -6.13 2.78
C ALA A 286 -21.13 -7.56 3.09
N ASP A 287 -20.49 -8.20 2.12
CA ASP A 287 -20.05 -9.59 2.25
C ASP A 287 -18.82 -9.68 3.16
N ILE A 288 -19.00 -10.28 4.35
CA ILE A 288 -17.92 -10.52 5.32
C ILE A 288 -16.82 -11.45 4.77
N ASN A 289 -17.16 -12.23 3.73
CA ASN A 289 -16.29 -13.20 3.09
C ASN A 289 -15.79 -12.74 1.71
N TYR A 290 -15.91 -11.44 1.40
CA TYR A 290 -15.51 -10.88 0.11
C TYR A 290 -14.07 -11.23 -0.28
N ASN A 291 -13.91 -11.92 -1.40
CA ASN A 291 -12.61 -12.46 -1.83
C ASN A 291 -12.26 -12.14 -3.30
N GLN A 292 -12.88 -11.14 -3.92
CA GLN A 292 -12.55 -10.83 -5.32
C GLN A 292 -11.15 -10.19 -5.44
N PRO A 293 -10.44 -10.41 -6.56
CA PRO A 293 -9.14 -9.79 -6.78
C PRO A 293 -9.30 -8.30 -7.11
N ASP A 294 -8.38 -7.48 -6.62
CA ASP A 294 -8.23 -6.08 -7.03
C ASP A 294 -6.75 -5.69 -7.08
N MET A 295 -6.46 -4.40 -7.31
CA MET A 295 -5.09 -3.90 -7.39
C MET A 295 -4.31 -4.03 -6.08
N VAL A 296 -4.99 -4.10 -4.93
CA VAL A 296 -4.38 -4.20 -3.59
C VAL A 296 -4.22 -5.67 -3.17
N TYR A 297 -5.21 -6.50 -3.52
CA TYR A 297 -5.30 -7.90 -3.13
C TYR A 297 -5.49 -8.80 -4.37
N PRO A 298 -4.49 -8.91 -5.26
CA PRO A 298 -4.58 -9.75 -6.47
C PRO A 298 -4.70 -11.25 -6.15
N TYR A 299 -4.30 -11.64 -4.95
CA TYR A 299 -4.37 -12.99 -4.40
C TYR A 299 -5.73 -13.33 -3.75
N GLN A 300 -6.77 -12.50 -3.94
CA GLN A 300 -8.14 -12.81 -3.47
C GLN A 300 -8.25 -12.92 -1.95
N ALA A 301 -7.64 -11.99 -1.22
CA ALA A 301 -7.69 -11.95 0.24
C ALA A 301 -9.13 -11.83 0.76
N THR A 302 -9.50 -12.59 1.79
CA THR A 302 -10.72 -12.33 2.56
C THR A 302 -10.45 -11.24 3.60
N PRO A 303 -11.47 -10.55 4.14
CA PRO A 303 -11.28 -9.65 5.27
C PRO A 303 -10.62 -10.35 6.47
N LEU A 304 -11.01 -11.61 6.74
CA LEU A 304 -10.44 -12.38 7.84
C LEU A 304 -8.95 -12.70 7.63
N THR A 305 -8.54 -13.08 6.42
CA THR A 305 -7.12 -13.32 6.12
C THR A 305 -6.30 -12.03 6.15
N VAL A 306 -6.86 -10.89 5.75
CA VAL A 306 -6.23 -9.57 5.94
C VAL A 306 -6.02 -9.26 7.42
N ALA A 307 -7.03 -9.46 8.28
CA ALA A 307 -6.92 -9.24 9.72
C ALA A 307 -5.83 -10.12 10.36
N THR A 308 -5.79 -11.41 9.96
CA THR A 308 -4.80 -12.37 10.46
C THR A 308 -3.39 -12.01 10.00
N ARG A 309 -3.19 -11.62 8.74
CA ARG A 309 -1.89 -11.19 8.21
C ARG A 309 -1.36 -9.96 8.91
N ARG A 310 -2.24 -9.04 9.32
CA ARG A 310 -1.91 -7.85 10.13
C ARG A 310 -1.66 -8.16 11.62
N GLY A 311 -1.83 -9.41 12.07
CA GLY A 311 -1.69 -9.79 13.48
C GLY A 311 -2.74 -9.17 14.41
N ASN A 312 -3.84 -8.63 13.88
CA ASN A 312 -4.85 -7.95 14.69
C ASN A 312 -5.85 -8.97 15.26
N GLN A 313 -5.47 -9.64 16.35
CA GLN A 313 -6.28 -10.67 16.99
C GLN A 313 -7.68 -10.19 17.41
N ARG A 314 -7.84 -8.91 17.79
CA ARG A 314 -9.15 -8.34 18.13
C ARG A 314 -10.06 -8.28 16.91
N MET A 315 -9.52 -7.84 15.78
CA MET A 315 -10.26 -7.77 14.52
C MET A 315 -10.61 -9.17 14.01
N VAL A 316 -9.68 -10.13 14.13
CA VAL A 316 -9.94 -11.53 13.79
C VAL A 316 -11.12 -12.10 14.60
N LYS A 317 -11.10 -11.92 15.93
CA LYS A 317 -12.20 -12.38 16.79
C LYS A 317 -13.52 -11.70 16.43
N HIS A 318 -13.50 -10.38 16.23
CA HIS A 318 -14.68 -9.61 15.83
C HIS A 318 -15.29 -10.10 14.52
N LEU A 319 -14.48 -10.33 13.48
CA LEU A 319 -14.96 -10.86 12.20
C LEU A 319 -15.57 -12.26 12.36
N ILE A 320 -14.94 -13.14 13.14
CA ILE A 320 -15.47 -14.48 13.43
C ILE A 320 -16.80 -14.40 14.19
N GLU A 321 -16.90 -13.54 15.20
CA GLU A 321 -18.15 -13.28 15.95
C GLU A 321 -19.26 -12.74 15.03
N ARG A 322 -18.90 -11.97 13.99
CA ARG A 322 -19.82 -11.48 12.96
C ARG A 322 -20.11 -12.51 11.86
N GLY A 323 -19.54 -13.71 11.91
CA GLY A 323 -19.84 -14.83 11.01
C GLY A 323 -18.87 -15.02 9.84
N ALA A 324 -17.63 -14.51 9.91
CA ALA A 324 -16.61 -14.78 8.91
C ALA A 324 -16.27 -16.28 8.84
N ASP A 325 -16.16 -16.81 7.63
CA ASP A 325 -15.82 -18.21 7.41
C ASP A 325 -14.31 -18.41 7.54
N VAL A 326 -13.90 -19.14 8.58
CA VAL A 326 -12.49 -19.44 8.88
C VAL A 326 -11.84 -20.39 7.87
N THR A 327 -12.63 -21.07 7.04
CA THR A 327 -12.16 -22.10 6.10
C THR A 327 -11.87 -21.57 4.70
N LEU A 328 -12.30 -20.33 4.38
CA LEU A 328 -12.10 -19.75 3.06
C LEU A 328 -10.63 -19.49 2.77
N ALA A 329 -10.18 -20.05 1.64
CA ALA A 329 -8.84 -19.88 1.15
C ALA A 329 -8.76 -18.76 0.10
N GLU A 330 -7.66 -18.02 0.13
CA GLU A 330 -7.20 -17.11 -0.90
C GLU A 330 -6.84 -17.89 -2.19
N LYS A 331 -6.55 -17.16 -3.28
CA LYS A 331 -6.20 -17.75 -4.58
C LYS A 331 -5.06 -18.76 -4.48
N ASP A 332 -4.10 -18.49 -3.60
CA ASP A 332 -2.88 -19.28 -3.43
C ASP A 332 -3.02 -20.35 -2.35
N GLY A 333 -4.24 -20.58 -1.86
CA GLY A 333 -4.57 -21.63 -0.89
C GLY A 333 -4.38 -21.25 0.58
N GLU A 334 -3.91 -20.02 0.86
CA GLU A 334 -3.78 -19.53 2.23
C GLU A 334 -5.16 -19.33 2.86
N ARG A 335 -5.34 -19.83 4.08
CA ARG A 335 -6.52 -19.58 4.92
C ARG A 335 -6.07 -18.97 6.25
N PRO A 336 -6.98 -18.38 7.06
CA PRO A 336 -6.62 -17.69 8.29
C PRO A 336 -5.63 -18.46 9.18
N TYR A 337 -5.86 -19.76 9.41
CA TYR A 337 -4.96 -20.58 10.24
C TYR A 337 -3.56 -20.72 9.64
N THR A 338 -3.41 -20.99 8.34
CA THR A 338 -2.07 -21.16 7.73
C THR A 338 -1.28 -19.85 7.74
N ILE A 339 -1.96 -18.71 7.62
CA ILE A 339 -1.34 -17.39 7.78
C ILE A 339 -0.88 -17.19 9.23
N ALA A 340 -1.69 -17.56 10.23
CA ALA A 340 -1.29 -17.47 11.63
C ALA A 340 -0.06 -18.35 11.95
N VAL A 341 0.00 -19.55 11.35
CA VAL A 341 1.19 -20.43 11.43
C VAL A 341 2.41 -19.75 10.79
N GLY A 342 2.28 -19.20 9.59
CA GLY A 342 3.36 -18.47 8.91
C GLY A 342 3.87 -17.27 9.71
N ASN A 343 2.95 -16.54 10.35
CA ASN A 343 3.25 -15.42 11.24
C ASN A 343 3.83 -15.84 12.60
N LYS A 344 3.93 -17.14 12.90
CA LYS A 344 4.37 -17.69 14.19
C LYS A 344 3.49 -17.26 15.37
N ASP A 345 2.25 -16.85 15.12
CA ASP A 345 1.25 -16.53 16.15
C ASP A 345 0.54 -17.81 16.58
N THR A 346 1.21 -18.57 17.46
CA THR A 346 0.72 -19.86 17.95
C THR A 346 -0.63 -19.75 18.66
N VAL A 347 -0.85 -18.67 19.42
CA VAL A 347 -2.11 -18.43 20.12
C VAL A 347 -3.25 -18.26 19.13
N LEU A 348 -3.03 -17.46 18.08
CA LEU A 348 -4.04 -17.27 17.05
C LEU A 348 -4.24 -18.52 16.18
N ALA A 349 -3.16 -19.24 15.87
CA ALA A 349 -3.23 -20.49 15.12
C ALA A 349 -4.03 -21.56 15.88
N ASP A 350 -3.79 -21.74 17.18
CA ASP A 350 -4.53 -22.69 18.02
C ASP A 350 -6.02 -22.32 18.11
N TYR A 351 -6.31 -21.03 18.23
CA TYR A 351 -7.69 -20.54 18.21
C TYR A 351 -8.37 -20.85 16.87
N LEU A 352 -7.77 -20.50 15.74
CA LEU A 352 -8.35 -20.74 14.41
C LEU A 352 -8.49 -22.24 14.11
N LYS A 353 -7.50 -23.05 14.49
CA LYS A 353 -7.56 -24.52 14.41
C LYS A 353 -8.75 -25.10 15.17
N SER A 354 -9.07 -24.53 16.34
CA SER A 354 -10.21 -25.00 17.13
C SER A 354 -11.58 -24.72 16.47
N LEU A 355 -11.63 -23.82 15.49
CA LEU A 355 -12.83 -23.44 14.76
C LEU A 355 -12.96 -24.17 13.41
N GLU A 356 -11.90 -24.80 12.93
CA GLU A 356 -11.89 -25.51 11.65
C GLU A 356 -12.30 -26.98 11.78
N PRO A 357 -12.75 -27.61 10.68
CA PRO A 357 -12.99 -29.05 10.67
C PRO A 357 -11.72 -29.83 11.02
N ALA A 358 -11.83 -30.80 11.93
CA ALA A 358 -10.68 -31.59 12.40
C ALA A 358 -9.95 -32.32 11.26
N GLU A 359 -10.67 -32.61 10.16
CA GLU A 359 -10.15 -33.25 8.96
C GLU A 359 -9.04 -32.44 8.28
N PHE A 360 -9.04 -31.10 8.43
CA PHE A 360 -8.03 -30.21 7.85
C PHE A 360 -6.68 -30.37 8.53
N HIS A 361 -6.65 -30.87 9.76
CA HIS A 361 -5.45 -31.07 10.56
C HIS A 361 -5.08 -32.55 10.71
N SER A 362 -5.78 -33.44 10.00
CA SER A 362 -5.48 -34.88 10.01
C SER A 362 -4.27 -35.19 9.11
N LEU A 363 -3.23 -35.77 9.73
CA LEU A 363 -2.04 -36.23 9.01
C LEU A 363 -2.37 -37.27 7.93
N GLU A 364 -3.30 -38.18 8.22
CA GLU A 364 -3.71 -39.23 7.28
C GLU A 364 -4.44 -38.65 6.08
N ASN A 365 -5.39 -37.74 6.31
CA ASN A 365 -6.11 -37.05 5.24
C ASN A 365 -5.15 -36.24 4.37
N LYS A 366 -4.21 -35.54 5.00
CA LYS A 366 -3.19 -34.78 4.27
C LYS A 366 -2.31 -35.70 3.43
N LYS A 367 -1.78 -36.79 4.00
CA LYS A 367 -0.99 -37.79 3.25
C LYS A 367 -1.77 -38.35 2.07
N TYR A 368 -3.06 -38.64 2.24
CA TYR A 368 -3.92 -39.09 1.15
C TYR A 368 -4.06 -38.04 0.04
N ALA A 369 -4.35 -36.77 0.39
CA ALA A 369 -4.47 -35.67 -0.55
C ALA A 369 -3.17 -35.40 -1.33
N LEU A 370 -2.02 -35.54 -0.66
CA LEU A 370 -0.70 -35.26 -1.23
C LEU A 370 -0.13 -36.40 -2.09
N LYS A 371 -0.78 -37.57 -2.20
CA LYS A 371 -0.32 -38.68 -3.07
C LYS A 371 -0.07 -38.23 -4.53
N LYS A 372 -0.89 -37.30 -5.03
CA LYS A 372 -0.77 -36.74 -6.39
C LYS A 372 0.54 -35.95 -6.62
N TYR A 373 1.18 -35.46 -5.56
CA TYR A 373 2.43 -34.70 -5.62
C TYR A 373 3.68 -35.58 -5.62
N LYS A 374 3.55 -36.90 -5.40
CA LYS A 374 4.66 -37.85 -5.46
C LYS A 374 5.86 -37.40 -4.61
N LEU A 375 5.58 -36.94 -3.39
CA LEU A 375 6.62 -36.51 -2.45
C LEU A 375 7.58 -37.66 -2.17
N THR A 376 8.87 -37.37 -2.04
CA THR A 376 9.86 -38.38 -1.66
C THR A 376 9.70 -38.76 -0.20
N ASP A 377 10.11 -39.99 0.17
CA ASP A 377 10.07 -40.43 1.56
C ASP A 377 10.90 -39.52 2.48
N GLU A 378 11.98 -38.94 1.96
CA GLU A 378 12.82 -37.96 2.67
C GLU A 378 12.06 -36.66 2.96
N LEU A 379 11.42 -36.06 1.94
CA LEU A 379 10.64 -34.83 2.12
C LEU A 379 9.48 -35.05 3.09
N VAL A 380 8.78 -36.19 2.98
CA VAL A 380 7.72 -36.54 3.95
C VAL A 380 8.29 -36.66 5.35
N ARG A 381 9.43 -37.33 5.53
CA ARG A 381 10.07 -37.49 6.85
C ARG A 381 10.45 -36.14 7.45
N PHE A 382 11.05 -35.26 6.64
CA PHE A 382 11.43 -33.90 7.04
C PHE A 382 10.22 -33.10 7.50
N LEU A 383 9.15 -33.02 6.69
CA LEU A 383 7.94 -32.25 7.01
C LEU A 383 7.13 -32.82 8.18
N THR A 384 7.38 -34.07 8.58
CA THR A 384 6.81 -34.69 9.79
C THR A 384 7.74 -34.64 11.01
N GLY A 385 8.95 -34.10 10.84
CA GLY A 385 9.93 -33.95 11.91
C GLY A 385 9.67 -32.74 12.80
N ASP A 386 10.56 -32.53 13.76
CA ASP A 386 10.55 -31.42 14.73
C ASP A 386 11.46 -30.25 14.32
N GLN A 387 12.46 -30.50 13.48
CA GLN A 387 13.41 -29.49 12.98
C GLN A 387 12.99 -28.97 11.60
N LEU A 388 12.05 -28.03 11.58
CA LEU A 388 11.52 -27.41 10.35
C LEU A 388 12.13 -26.04 10.02
N ARG A 389 13.18 -25.64 10.74
CA ARG A 389 13.95 -24.43 10.44
C ARG A 389 15.30 -24.81 9.84
N LEU A 390 15.54 -24.36 8.62
CA LEU A 390 16.84 -24.44 7.97
C LEU A 390 17.57 -23.12 8.19
N LYS A 391 18.72 -23.15 8.89
CA LYS A 391 19.58 -21.97 9.07
C LYS A 391 20.54 -21.86 7.89
N LEU A 392 20.69 -20.65 7.36
CA LEU A 392 21.62 -20.38 6.27
C LEU A 392 22.86 -19.66 6.83
N PRO A 393 24.05 -19.88 6.24
CA PRO A 393 25.23 -19.07 6.55
C PRO A 393 25.02 -17.61 6.12
N GLU A 394 25.86 -16.73 6.63
CA GLU A 394 25.85 -15.32 6.22
C GLU A 394 26.00 -15.20 4.70
N ASN A 395 25.11 -14.43 4.09
CA ASN A 395 25.02 -14.23 2.65
C ASN A 395 24.66 -12.77 2.35
N GLU A 396 24.94 -12.32 1.13
CA GLU A 396 24.74 -10.92 0.74
C GLU A 396 23.27 -10.47 0.67
N TYR A 397 22.33 -11.42 0.75
CA TYR A 397 20.89 -11.17 0.76
C TYR A 397 20.32 -11.16 2.19
N GLU A 398 21.17 -11.35 3.20
CA GLU A 398 20.79 -11.37 4.62
C GLU A 398 19.71 -12.41 4.96
N ILE A 399 19.60 -13.49 4.20
CA ILE A 399 18.63 -14.57 4.50
C ILE A 399 19.23 -15.46 5.59
N GLY A 400 18.82 -15.28 6.85
CA GLY A 400 19.35 -16.06 7.97
C GLY A 400 18.72 -17.44 8.14
N TYR A 401 17.49 -17.62 7.68
CA TYR A 401 16.77 -18.89 7.82
C TYR A 401 15.63 -19.06 6.81
N ILE A 402 15.18 -20.31 6.68
CA ILE A 402 13.95 -20.70 6.01
C ILE A 402 13.15 -21.58 6.98
N ASP A 403 11.92 -21.18 7.28
CA ASP A 403 10.99 -22.02 8.01
C ASP A 403 10.10 -22.78 7.05
N PHE A 404 9.89 -24.06 7.35
CA PHE A 404 9.03 -24.95 6.61
C PHE A 404 7.72 -25.19 7.37
N PHE A 405 6.64 -25.37 6.62
CA PHE A 405 5.40 -25.88 7.19
C PHE A 405 5.57 -27.32 7.66
N THR A 406 4.78 -27.73 8.67
CA THR A 406 4.55 -29.16 8.90
C THR A 406 3.85 -29.76 7.67
N LEU A 407 3.92 -31.07 7.49
CA LEU A 407 3.25 -31.74 6.35
C LEU A 407 1.76 -31.36 6.28
N THR A 408 1.08 -31.31 7.42
CA THR A 408 -0.34 -30.93 7.54
C THR A 408 -0.61 -29.49 7.09
N ASP A 409 0.32 -28.57 7.30
CA ASP A 409 0.14 -27.14 7.04
C ASP A 409 0.58 -26.70 5.64
N THR A 410 1.24 -27.57 4.87
CA THR A 410 1.64 -27.29 3.47
C THR A 410 0.47 -26.81 2.60
N ILE A 411 0.73 -25.91 1.65
CA ILE A 411 -0.34 -25.23 0.89
C ILE A 411 -0.30 -25.65 -0.57
N GLU A 412 -1.43 -26.11 -1.12
CA GLU A 412 -1.54 -26.40 -2.55
C GLU A 412 -1.70 -25.10 -3.34
N MET A 413 -0.79 -24.86 -4.28
CA MET A 413 -0.81 -23.66 -5.12
C MET A 413 -1.08 -24.01 -6.58
N LYS A 414 -1.69 -23.06 -7.30
CA LYS A 414 -1.91 -23.16 -8.74
C LYS A 414 -1.43 -21.90 -9.47
N VAL A 415 -0.34 -22.05 -10.21
CA VAL A 415 0.21 -20.98 -11.06
C VAL A 415 -0.04 -21.35 -12.52
N GLY A 416 -0.93 -20.61 -13.17
CA GLY A 416 -1.40 -20.95 -14.52
C GLY A 416 -2.02 -22.36 -14.59
N ARG A 417 -1.39 -23.25 -15.36
CA ARG A 417 -1.80 -24.67 -15.48
C ARG A 417 -1.02 -25.60 -14.55
N GLN A 418 0.00 -25.11 -13.86
CA GLN A 418 0.86 -25.91 -13.01
C GLN A 418 0.35 -25.93 -11.57
N LYS A 419 0.50 -27.08 -10.91
CA LYS A 419 0.21 -27.25 -9.49
C LYS A 419 1.51 -27.43 -8.73
N PHE A 420 1.65 -26.67 -7.67
CA PHE A 420 2.78 -26.72 -6.77
C PHE A 420 2.29 -27.05 -5.35
N LEU A 421 3.20 -27.46 -4.48
CA LEU A 421 2.95 -27.58 -3.06
C LEU A 421 3.94 -26.66 -2.34
N ARG A 422 3.45 -25.58 -1.74
CA ARG A 422 4.28 -24.69 -0.91
C ARG A 422 4.79 -25.44 0.30
N LEU A 423 6.10 -25.39 0.47
CA LEU A 423 6.83 -26.02 1.56
C LEU A 423 7.24 -24.99 2.62
N SER A 424 7.67 -23.79 2.20
CA SER A 424 8.08 -22.75 3.13
C SER A 424 6.91 -22.06 3.81
N ALA A 425 7.02 -21.92 5.13
CA ALA A 425 6.19 -21.02 5.93
C ALA A 425 6.70 -19.59 5.84
N ASP A 426 8.01 -19.40 5.97
CA ASP A 426 8.67 -18.08 6.05
C ASP A 426 10.08 -18.17 5.44
N ILE A 427 10.51 -17.12 4.76
CA ILE A 427 11.88 -16.94 4.25
C ILE A 427 12.36 -15.60 4.79
N ASP A 428 13.40 -15.63 5.60
CA ASP A 428 13.90 -14.46 6.30
C ASP A 428 14.19 -13.31 5.32
N ASN A 429 13.69 -12.12 5.62
CA ASN A 429 13.75 -10.91 4.79
C ASN A 429 13.05 -10.95 3.41
N TYR A 430 12.40 -12.06 3.02
CA TYR A 430 11.73 -12.21 1.71
C TYR A 430 10.34 -12.84 1.82
N SER A 431 9.34 -12.04 2.21
CA SER A 431 7.96 -12.50 2.38
C SER A 431 7.27 -12.95 1.08
N ASP A 432 7.71 -12.43 -0.06
CA ASP A 432 7.10 -12.73 -1.37
C ASP A 432 7.73 -13.94 -2.06
N LEU A 433 8.75 -14.56 -1.45
CA LEU A 433 9.38 -15.78 -1.96
C LEU A 433 8.81 -17.02 -1.28
N GLN A 434 8.57 -18.04 -2.08
CA GLN A 434 7.99 -19.30 -1.63
C GLN A 434 8.79 -20.48 -2.19
N LEU A 435 9.32 -21.32 -1.30
CA LEU A 435 9.83 -22.62 -1.71
C LEU A 435 8.67 -23.57 -1.96
N VAL A 436 8.67 -24.16 -3.14
CA VAL A 436 7.58 -25.01 -3.62
C VAL A 436 8.10 -26.34 -4.14
N TRP A 437 7.33 -27.40 -3.94
CA TRP A 437 7.56 -28.69 -4.59
C TRP A 437 6.82 -28.75 -5.93
N ASN A 438 7.57 -29.06 -6.97
CA ASN A 438 7.06 -29.28 -8.32
C ASN A 438 7.02 -30.77 -8.64
N PRO A 439 5.84 -31.40 -8.74
CA PRO A 439 5.73 -32.85 -8.92
C PRO A 439 6.10 -33.35 -10.33
N LYS A 440 6.47 -32.47 -11.27
CA LYS A 440 6.89 -32.85 -12.63
C LYS A 440 8.30 -33.47 -12.62
N LYS A 441 8.61 -34.25 -13.67
CA LYS A 441 9.97 -34.78 -13.97
C LYS A 441 10.75 -35.35 -12.76
N LYS A 442 10.10 -36.15 -11.91
CA LYS A 442 10.63 -36.78 -10.67
C LYS A 442 10.60 -35.93 -9.39
N GLY A 443 10.08 -34.71 -9.43
CA GLY A 443 9.93 -33.90 -8.22
C GLY A 443 11.17 -33.08 -7.93
N LEU A 444 11.06 -31.76 -8.01
CA LEU A 444 12.13 -30.82 -7.64
C LEU A 444 11.60 -29.80 -6.66
N ILE A 445 12.49 -29.29 -5.81
CA ILE A 445 12.22 -28.04 -5.10
C ILE A 445 12.47 -26.89 -6.07
N GLY A 446 11.59 -25.89 -6.01
CA GLY A 446 11.66 -24.67 -6.80
C GLY A 446 11.43 -23.45 -5.93
N CYS A 447 11.69 -22.27 -6.49
CA CYS A 447 11.32 -21.00 -5.89
C CYS A 447 10.25 -20.31 -6.73
N TYR A 448 9.22 -19.81 -6.08
CA TYR A 448 8.18 -18.98 -6.69
C TYR A 448 8.23 -17.58 -6.06
N ASP A 449 8.36 -16.57 -6.91
CA ASP A 449 8.28 -15.17 -6.54
C ASP A 449 6.85 -14.68 -6.81
N VAL A 450 6.13 -14.37 -5.73
CA VAL A 450 4.74 -13.92 -5.77
C VAL A 450 4.63 -12.51 -6.34
N GLU A 451 5.60 -11.63 -6.05
CA GLU A 451 5.63 -10.25 -6.53
C GLU A 451 5.78 -10.20 -8.05
N HIS A 452 6.75 -10.95 -8.58
CA HIS A 452 7.08 -10.98 -10.01
C HIS A 452 6.33 -12.05 -10.79
N GLN A 453 5.62 -12.96 -10.09
CA GLN A 453 4.93 -14.12 -10.65
C GLN A 453 5.85 -15.05 -11.46
N THR A 454 7.12 -15.16 -11.05
CA THR A 454 8.13 -15.97 -11.72
C THR A 454 8.41 -17.25 -10.94
N TYR A 455 8.83 -18.29 -11.66
CA TYR A 455 9.09 -19.61 -11.10
C TYR A 455 10.35 -20.21 -11.71
N ALA A 456 11.20 -20.82 -10.89
CA ALA A 456 12.31 -21.67 -11.34
C ALA A 456 12.38 -22.99 -10.56
N ASP A 457 12.73 -24.07 -11.25
CA ASP A 457 13.19 -25.32 -10.62
C ASP A 457 14.61 -25.07 -10.07
N LEU A 458 14.88 -25.46 -8.83
CA LEU A 458 16.20 -25.30 -8.19
C LEU A 458 17.01 -26.59 -8.27
N CYS A 459 16.64 -27.62 -7.51
CA CYS A 459 17.37 -28.88 -7.41
C CYS A 459 16.52 -29.99 -6.75
N SER A 460 17.11 -31.14 -6.45
CA SER A 460 16.45 -32.13 -5.61
C SER A 460 16.37 -31.66 -4.15
N PHE A 461 15.41 -32.19 -3.38
CA PHE A 461 15.25 -31.78 -1.98
C PHE A 461 16.49 -32.07 -1.12
N THR A 462 17.14 -33.21 -1.36
CA THR A 462 18.36 -33.63 -0.66
C THR A 462 19.52 -32.66 -0.92
N GLU A 463 19.71 -32.25 -2.18
CA GLU A 463 20.75 -31.28 -2.55
C GLU A 463 20.47 -29.90 -1.95
N PHE A 464 19.20 -29.48 -1.98
CA PHE A 464 18.81 -28.20 -1.39
C PHE A 464 19.07 -28.13 0.11
N LEU A 465 18.76 -29.18 0.87
CA LEU A 465 19.05 -29.21 2.31
C LEU A 465 20.54 -29.17 2.62
N ALA A 466 21.38 -29.71 1.72
CA ALA A 466 22.83 -29.72 1.92
C ALA A 466 23.47 -28.34 1.69
N GLN A 467 23.01 -27.59 0.68
CA GLN A 467 23.58 -26.30 0.26
C GLN A 467 22.51 -25.34 -0.27
N PRO A 468 21.58 -24.85 0.57
CA PRO A 468 20.44 -24.05 0.12
C PRO A 468 20.85 -22.73 -0.56
N GLU A 469 21.90 -22.08 -0.06
CA GLU A 469 22.42 -20.81 -0.58
C GLU A 469 22.94 -20.94 -2.02
N SER A 470 23.50 -22.10 -2.39
CA SER A 470 24.02 -22.35 -3.74
C SER A 470 22.92 -22.42 -4.82
N TYR A 471 21.66 -22.47 -4.42
CA TYR A 471 20.51 -22.48 -5.33
C TYR A 471 19.61 -21.26 -5.17
N LEU A 472 19.40 -20.80 -3.93
CA LEU A 472 18.53 -19.65 -3.67
C LEU A 472 19.17 -18.32 -4.12
N ILE A 473 20.49 -18.16 -3.95
CA ILE A 473 21.18 -16.93 -4.35
C ILE A 473 21.18 -16.76 -5.88
N PRO A 474 21.57 -17.76 -6.70
CA PRO A 474 21.49 -17.63 -8.15
C PRO A 474 20.06 -17.33 -8.66
N TYR A 475 19.04 -17.86 -7.99
CA TYR A 475 17.64 -17.50 -8.30
C TYR A 475 17.37 -16.00 -8.07
N LEU A 476 17.80 -15.45 -6.93
CA LEU A 476 17.66 -14.03 -6.58
C LEU A 476 18.43 -13.11 -7.53
N GLU A 477 19.52 -13.61 -8.10
CA GLU A 477 20.35 -12.93 -9.10
C GLU A 477 19.78 -13.01 -10.52
N GLY A 478 18.76 -13.85 -10.74
CA GLY A 478 18.18 -14.07 -12.06
C GLY A 478 19.02 -14.95 -12.98
N GLU A 479 19.87 -15.81 -12.41
CA GLU A 479 20.75 -16.72 -13.16
C GLU A 479 20.07 -18.05 -13.55
N LEU A 480 18.84 -18.29 -13.08
CA LEU A 480 18.08 -19.55 -13.27
C LEU A 480 16.84 -19.41 -14.16
#